data_AF-A0A953YPW7-F1
#
_entry.id   AF-A0A953YPW7-F1
#
_cell.length_a   1.000
_cell.length_b   1.000
_cell.length_c   1.000
_cell.angle_alpha   90.00
_cell.angle_beta   90.00
_cell.angle_gamma   90.00
#
_symmetry.space_group_name_H-M   'P 1'
#
loop_
_entity.id
_entity.type
_entity.pdbx_description
1 polymer ?
#
loop_
_entity_poly.entity_id
_entity_poly.type
_entity_poly.pdbx_seq_one_letter_code
_entity_poly.pdbx_strand_id
1 'polypeptide(L)'
;MQTVVRFALVAAVLSVLCLSVPSAQKAKPENPDKIGKSEDGEGIVLRGVVEDVPLSEIIQLYSEYKGRTVIYDPRKLSGDVSFTAPRDGFSPDMEDALRATLAEFRLTIVSTGDFDTIVPLAEACTVADVVTVDELASLPPLRPVRVVINLINADANAVRGALQNLTTRQGGMVNPVSGRGSAQSIIICDYAFNVLEIVKIVEQLDAPSGNESHVVKLKNRKAEELLTVVSIAAGKLVSVGIDAGTDSIVLSGPGDEVDRVSKVIAALDVQQPK
;
A
#
# COMPACT_ATOMS: atom_id res chain seq x y z
N MET A 1 58.95 27.92 80.89
CA MET A 1 59.82 26.94 80.24
C MET A 1 59.77 27.24 78.74
N GLN A 2 60.89 27.78 78.22
CA GLN A 2 61.27 28.09 76.83
C GLN A 2 60.36 29.03 75.99
N THR A 3 60.72 30.29 75.65
CA THR A 3 61.66 30.78 74.57
C THR A 3 61.38 30.15 73.20
N VAL A 4 61.31 30.81 72.03
CA VAL A 4 61.83 32.11 71.53
C VAL A 4 61.39 32.31 70.05
N VAL A 5 61.06 33.56 69.64
CA VAL A 5 61.41 34.26 68.36
C VAL A 5 60.93 33.69 67.00
N ARG A 6 60.68 34.40 65.90
CA ARG A 6 60.37 35.79 65.44
C ARG A 6 60.55 35.74 63.89
N PHE A 7 59.77 36.53 63.14
CA PHE A 7 60.06 37.11 61.81
C PHE A 7 59.97 36.32 60.48
N ALA A 8 59.29 37.00 59.54
CA ALA A 8 59.63 37.28 58.12
C ALA A 8 59.01 36.44 56.98
N LEU A 9 58.07 37.11 56.28
CA LEU A 9 57.97 37.36 54.83
C LEU A 9 58.71 36.40 53.86
N VAL A 10 58.00 35.91 52.82
CA VAL A 10 58.25 36.10 51.37
C VAL A 10 57.38 35.13 50.53
N ALA A 11 56.93 35.64 49.39
CA ALA A 11 56.07 35.06 48.37
C ALA A 11 56.51 33.71 47.79
N ALA A 12 55.54 32.89 47.35
CA ALA A 12 55.70 32.02 46.19
C ALA A 12 54.33 31.60 45.61
N VAL A 13 54.22 31.80 44.31
CA VAL A 13 53.16 31.43 43.38
C VAL A 13 52.86 29.92 43.44
N LEU A 14 51.59 29.54 43.51
CA LEU A 14 51.15 28.21 43.02
C LEU A 14 49.78 28.33 42.34
N SER A 15 49.85 28.58 41.05
CA SER A 15 48.80 28.37 40.06
C SER A 15 48.37 26.90 40.04
N VAL A 16 47.13 26.61 40.46
CA VAL A 16 46.47 25.34 40.18
C VAL A 16 45.46 25.58 39.07
N LEU A 17 45.69 24.88 37.95
CA LEU A 17 44.87 24.86 36.75
C LEU A 17 43.40 24.53 37.08
N CYS A 18 42.51 25.49 36.83
CA CYS A 18 41.14 25.18 36.47
C CYS A 18 41.15 24.56 35.06
N LEU A 19 41.10 23.24 34.96
CA LEU A 19 40.70 22.56 33.73
C LEU A 19 39.20 22.84 33.53
N SER A 20 38.91 23.92 32.81
CA SER A 20 37.60 24.17 32.22
C SER A 20 37.31 23.04 31.22
N VAL A 21 36.43 22.12 31.60
CA VAL A 21 35.78 21.22 30.64
C VAL A 21 35.00 22.12 29.67
N PRO A 22 35.30 22.12 28.36
CA PRO A 22 34.45 22.83 27.41
C PRO A 22 33.08 22.15 27.44
N SER A 23 32.07 22.90 27.89
CA SER A 23 30.69 22.54 27.68
C SER A 23 30.51 22.36 26.17
N ALA A 24 30.27 21.13 25.74
CA ALA A 24 29.89 20.81 24.37
C ALA A 24 28.53 21.45 24.11
N GLN A 25 28.57 22.69 23.64
CA GLN A 25 27.45 23.42 23.11
C GLN A 25 26.96 22.61 21.91
N LYS A 26 25.81 21.94 22.06
CA LYS A 26 25.16 21.22 20.97
C LYS A 26 24.90 22.23 19.85
N ALA A 27 25.71 22.16 18.80
CA ALA A 27 25.66 23.10 17.69
C ALA A 27 24.26 23.03 17.06
N LYS A 28 23.60 24.18 17.00
CA LYS A 28 22.41 24.39 16.17
C LYS A 28 22.80 24.04 14.72
N PRO A 29 22.03 23.21 13.99
CA PRO A 29 22.42 22.85 12.63
C PRO A 29 22.49 24.11 11.76
N GLU A 30 23.68 24.33 11.20
CA GLU A 30 24.01 25.38 10.25
C GLU A 30 23.51 24.95 8.86
N ASN A 31 22.23 25.21 8.54
CA ASN A 31 21.78 25.14 7.14
C ASN A 31 20.50 25.94 6.80
N PRO A 32 20.53 27.28 6.86
CA PRO A 32 19.37 28.10 6.50
C PRO A 32 19.00 28.07 5.00
N ASP A 33 19.83 27.51 4.11
CA ASP A 33 19.61 27.59 2.65
C ASP A 33 18.99 26.33 2.01
N LYS A 34 19.01 25.18 2.70
CA LYS A 34 18.59 23.89 2.11
C LYS A 34 17.14 23.50 2.36
N ILE A 35 16.54 23.99 3.44
CA ILE A 35 15.12 23.82 3.77
C ILE A 35 14.57 25.21 4.06
N GLY A 36 13.76 25.74 3.15
CA GLY A 36 13.11 27.05 3.28
C GLY A 36 11.59 26.94 3.22
N LYS A 37 10.90 28.05 3.46
CA LYS A 37 9.47 28.17 3.10
C LYS A 37 9.34 28.49 1.61
N SER A 38 8.29 27.96 0.98
CA SER A 38 7.90 28.33 -0.39
C SER A 38 7.50 29.80 -0.49
N GLU A 39 7.58 30.36 -1.70
CA GLU A 39 7.25 31.76 -2.00
C GLU A 39 5.77 32.08 -1.73
N ASP A 40 4.89 31.09 -1.89
CA ASP A 40 3.47 31.16 -1.54
C ASP A 40 3.19 30.98 -0.04
N GLY A 41 4.19 30.55 0.74
CA GLY A 41 4.05 30.22 2.16
C GLY A 41 3.28 28.94 2.45
N GLU A 42 2.81 28.22 1.43
CA GLU A 42 1.98 27.00 1.53
C GLU A 42 2.80 25.71 1.41
N GLY A 43 4.13 25.81 1.30
CA GLY A 43 5.01 24.65 1.17
C GLY A 43 6.40 24.86 1.73
N ILE A 44 7.22 23.82 1.60
CA ILE A 44 8.65 23.85 1.89
C ILE A 44 9.45 23.81 0.59
N VAL A 45 10.56 24.52 0.52
CA VAL A 45 11.49 24.43 -0.60
C VAL A 45 12.73 23.67 -0.15
N LEU A 46 12.96 22.53 -0.81
CA LEU A 46 14.12 21.68 -0.60
C LEU A 46 15.18 21.98 -1.67
N ARG A 47 16.44 22.11 -1.26
CA ARG A 47 17.58 22.36 -2.16
C ARG A 47 18.79 21.52 -1.80
N GLY A 48 19.42 20.95 -2.83
CA GLY A 48 20.68 20.23 -2.69
C GLY A 48 20.58 18.96 -1.86
N VAL A 49 21.67 18.59 -1.20
CA VAL A 49 21.78 17.35 -0.41
C VAL A 49 21.74 17.67 1.07
N VAL A 50 20.87 16.99 1.81
CA VAL A 50 20.81 17.01 3.27
C VAL A 50 20.92 15.58 3.77
N GLU A 51 21.79 15.38 4.76
CA GLU A 51 22.14 14.07 5.30
C GLU A 51 21.82 14.02 6.79
N ASP A 52 21.44 12.83 7.25
CA ASP A 52 21.30 12.45 8.65
C ASP A 52 20.42 13.39 9.50
N VAL A 53 19.27 13.83 8.95
CA VAL A 53 18.28 14.61 9.70
C VAL A 53 17.48 13.68 10.59
N PRO A 54 17.45 13.88 11.92
CA PRO A 54 16.63 13.05 12.80
C PRO A 54 15.15 13.15 12.42
N LEU A 55 14.46 12.01 12.33
CA LEU A 55 13.05 11.99 11.95
C LEU A 55 12.16 12.87 12.86
N SER A 56 12.54 13.01 14.13
CA SER A 56 11.86 13.90 15.08
C SER A 56 11.90 15.37 14.69
N GLU A 57 12.98 15.83 14.03
CA GLU A 57 13.10 17.23 13.58
C GLU A 57 12.16 17.51 12.41
N ILE A 58 11.98 16.55 11.49
CA ILE A 58 11.04 16.65 10.38
C ILE A 58 9.60 16.75 10.91
N ILE A 59 9.26 15.95 11.93
CA ILE A 59 7.95 15.97 12.57
C ILE A 59 7.71 17.29 13.31
N GLN A 60 8.72 17.81 14.00
CA GLN A 60 8.63 19.11 14.65
C GLN A 60 8.36 20.21 13.61
N LEU A 61 9.09 20.21 12.50
CA LEU A 61 8.87 21.17 11.40
C LEU A 61 7.44 21.08 10.85
N TYR A 62 6.92 19.87 10.66
CA TYR A 62 5.53 19.67 10.23
C TYR A 62 4.52 20.18 11.27
N SER A 63 4.75 19.91 12.56
CA SER A 63 3.88 20.37 13.65
C SER A 63 3.82 21.89 13.72
N GLU A 64 4.97 22.56 13.60
CA GLU A 64 5.09 24.02 13.54
C GLU A 64 4.41 24.59 12.29
N TYR A 65 4.55 23.90 11.14
CA TYR A 65 3.93 24.30 9.88
C TYR A 65 2.40 24.21 9.91
N LYS A 66 1.84 23.07 10.33
CA LYS A 66 0.38 22.86 10.42
C LYS A 66 -0.26 23.51 11.64
N GLY A 67 0.53 23.89 12.65
CA GLY A 67 0.01 24.39 13.93
C GLY A 67 -0.77 23.33 14.70
N ARG A 68 -0.43 22.04 14.52
CA ARG A 68 -1.12 20.90 15.14
C ARG A 68 -0.18 20.11 16.03
N THR A 69 -0.72 19.55 17.10
CA THR A 69 0.05 18.66 17.99
C THR A 69 0.19 17.29 17.33
N VAL A 70 1.42 16.79 17.26
CA VAL A 70 1.73 15.44 16.75
C VAL A 70 2.10 14.52 17.90
N ILE A 71 1.43 13.38 18.01
CA ILE A 71 1.65 12.36 19.04
C ILE A 71 2.30 11.14 18.39
N TYR A 72 3.37 10.61 19.00
CA TYR A 72 4.06 9.44 18.52
C TYR A 72 4.80 8.71 19.65
N ASP A 73 5.09 7.41 19.45
CA ASP A 73 5.97 6.65 20.34
C ASP A 73 7.43 6.84 19.92
N PRO A 74 8.30 7.45 20.75
CA PRO A 74 9.71 7.67 20.41
C PRO A 74 10.48 6.39 20.09
N ARG A 75 10.03 5.23 20.60
CA ARG A 75 10.70 3.94 20.33
C ARG A 75 10.41 3.41 18.93
N LYS A 76 9.23 3.75 18.38
CA LYS A 76 8.84 3.42 17.00
C LYS A 76 9.43 4.41 15.99
N LEU A 77 9.91 5.56 16.47
CA LEU A 77 10.27 6.72 15.67
C LEU A 77 11.79 7.00 15.70
N SER A 78 12.60 5.97 15.53
CA SER A 78 14.06 6.08 15.51
C SER A 78 14.61 6.04 14.08
N GLY A 79 15.67 6.82 13.85
CA GLY A 79 16.38 6.87 12.59
C GLY A 79 16.52 8.28 12.02
N ASP A 80 17.37 8.37 11.02
CA ASP A 80 17.71 9.61 10.34
C ASP A 80 17.30 9.52 8.87
N VAL A 81 17.03 10.68 8.29
CA VAL A 81 16.52 10.83 6.94
C VAL A 81 17.50 11.68 6.15
N SER A 82 17.86 11.19 4.97
CA SER A 82 18.65 11.92 4.00
C SER A 82 17.82 12.13 2.74
N PHE A 83 17.93 13.31 2.13
CA PHE A 83 17.25 13.61 0.88
C PHE A 83 18.16 14.38 -0.07
N THR A 84 17.86 14.24 -1.36
CA THR A 84 18.50 14.97 -2.44
C THR A 84 17.42 15.67 -3.26
N ALA A 85 17.51 16.99 -3.36
CA ALA A 85 16.62 17.83 -4.13
C ALA A 85 17.39 18.55 -5.26
N PRO A 86 16.71 18.88 -6.38
CA PRO A 86 17.23 19.78 -7.40
C PRO A 86 17.82 21.07 -6.79
N ARG A 87 18.93 21.56 -7.36
CA ARG A 87 19.57 22.80 -6.90
C ARG A 87 18.68 24.02 -7.08
N ASP A 88 17.86 24.01 -8.13
CA ASP A 88 16.94 25.10 -8.47
C ASP A 88 15.70 25.13 -7.55
N GLY A 89 15.54 24.14 -6.66
CA GLY A 89 14.45 24.02 -5.70
C GLY A 89 13.42 22.98 -6.10
N PHE A 90 12.91 22.25 -5.10
CA PHE A 90 11.76 21.38 -5.21
C PHE A 90 10.79 21.70 -4.08
N SER A 91 9.52 21.91 -4.42
CA SER A 91 8.50 22.35 -3.48
C SER A 91 7.37 21.34 -3.37
N PRO A 92 7.52 20.29 -2.54
CA PRO A 92 6.42 19.37 -2.26
C PRO A 92 5.42 19.99 -1.27
N ASP A 93 4.19 19.47 -1.28
CA ASP A 93 3.30 19.65 -0.13
C ASP A 93 3.98 19.07 1.12
N MET A 94 3.89 19.79 2.24
CA MET A 94 4.60 19.44 3.47
C MET A 94 4.08 18.14 4.11
N GLU A 95 2.78 17.89 4.00
CA GLU A 95 2.15 16.67 4.52
C GLU A 95 2.51 15.46 3.67
N ASP A 96 2.57 15.63 2.35
CA ASP A 96 3.02 14.59 1.42
C ASP A 96 4.50 14.26 1.59
N ALA A 97 5.36 15.27 1.78
CA ALA A 97 6.77 15.08 2.10
C ALA A 97 6.96 14.31 3.43
N LEU A 98 6.17 14.65 4.46
CA LEU A 98 6.18 13.93 5.72
C LEU A 98 5.71 12.47 5.53
N ARG A 99 4.61 12.23 4.81
CA ARG A 99 4.12 10.87 4.54
C ARG A 99 5.13 10.02 3.77
N ALA A 100 5.77 10.59 2.76
CA ALA A 100 6.85 9.93 2.02
C ALA A 100 7.99 9.51 2.94
N THR A 101 8.39 10.43 3.83
CA THR A 101 9.43 10.16 4.83
C THR A 101 9.00 9.04 5.79
N LEU A 102 7.80 9.12 6.37
CA LEU A 102 7.29 8.14 7.32
C LEU A 102 7.13 6.74 6.69
N ALA A 103 6.76 6.68 5.41
CA ALA A 103 6.57 5.43 4.69
C ALA A 103 7.87 4.59 4.66
N GLU A 104 9.04 5.21 4.54
CA GLU A 104 10.34 4.51 4.60
C GLU A 104 10.56 3.78 5.94
N PHE A 105 9.99 4.30 7.02
CA PHE A 105 10.04 3.69 8.36
C PHE A 105 8.85 2.78 8.67
N ARG A 106 7.99 2.51 7.68
CA ARG A 106 6.72 1.75 7.86
C ARG A 106 5.74 2.42 8.81
N LEU A 107 5.80 3.75 8.87
CA LEU A 107 4.91 4.60 9.64
C LEU A 107 4.02 5.40 8.70
N THR A 108 2.95 5.94 9.25
CA THR A 108 2.07 6.91 8.60
C THR A 108 1.50 7.87 9.63
N ILE A 109 0.95 8.98 9.17
CA ILE A 109 0.29 9.98 10.01
C ILE A 109 -1.21 9.97 9.73
N VAL A 110 -1.99 9.88 10.81
CA VAL A 110 -3.46 9.93 10.79
C VAL A 110 -3.95 11.06 11.67
N SER A 111 -4.95 11.80 11.21
CA SER A 111 -5.57 12.88 11.99
C SER A 111 -6.77 12.34 12.77
N THR A 112 -6.73 12.47 14.10
CA THR A 112 -7.81 12.06 15.00
C THR A 112 -8.24 13.26 15.84
N GLY A 113 -9.37 13.89 15.47
CA GLY A 113 -9.81 15.12 16.10
C GLY A 113 -8.77 16.24 15.97
N ASP A 114 -8.37 16.82 17.10
CA ASP A 114 -7.43 17.95 17.14
C ASP A 114 -5.95 17.55 17.11
N PHE A 115 -5.65 16.25 17.08
CA PHE A 115 -4.30 15.71 17.11
C PHE A 115 -3.97 14.93 15.84
N ASP A 116 -2.72 14.99 15.42
CA ASP A 116 -2.18 14.06 14.44
C ASP A 116 -1.38 12.99 15.19
N THR A 117 -1.51 11.73 14.78
CA THR A 117 -0.83 10.61 15.41
C THR A 117 -0.01 9.86 14.39
N ILE A 118 1.25 9.57 14.72
CA ILE A 118 2.12 8.74 13.88
C ILE A 118 2.08 7.31 14.40
N VAL A 119 1.66 6.40 13.52
CA VAL A 119 1.46 4.98 13.83
C VAL A 119 1.93 4.10 12.67
N PRO A 120 2.20 2.80 12.90
CA PRO A 120 2.36 1.85 11.80
C PRO A 120 1.14 1.81 10.88
N LEU A 121 1.34 1.54 9.58
CA LEU A 121 0.24 1.49 8.60
C LEU A 121 -0.85 0.47 9.00
N ALA A 122 -0.46 -0.68 9.55
CA ALA A 122 -1.41 -1.69 10.05
C ALA A 122 -2.33 -1.14 11.16
N GLU A 123 -1.81 -0.27 12.04
CA GLU A 123 -2.61 0.39 13.08
C GLU A 123 -3.51 1.48 12.45
N ALA A 124 -2.97 2.28 11.52
CA ALA A 124 -3.73 3.29 10.79
C ALA A 124 -4.93 2.70 10.05
N CYS A 125 -4.81 1.49 9.51
CA CYS A 125 -5.89 0.81 8.82
C CYS A 125 -7.15 0.57 9.67
N THR A 126 -7.03 0.55 10.99
CA THR A 126 -8.20 0.40 11.87
C THR A 126 -9.06 1.66 11.93
N VAL A 127 -8.47 2.83 11.69
CA VAL A 127 -9.10 4.15 11.82
C VAL A 127 -9.17 4.95 10.52
N ALA A 128 -8.49 4.52 9.46
CA ALA A 128 -8.44 5.20 8.16
C ALA A 128 -9.85 5.42 7.57
N ASP A 129 -10.05 6.52 6.84
CA ASP A 129 -11.36 6.81 6.26
C ASP A 129 -11.81 5.74 5.27
N VAL A 130 -13.11 5.42 5.26
CA VAL A 130 -13.71 4.62 4.20
C VAL A 130 -14.03 5.55 3.04
N VAL A 131 -13.45 5.27 1.88
CA VAL A 131 -13.61 6.06 0.66
C VAL A 131 -14.19 5.19 -0.46
N THR A 132 -14.78 5.84 -1.46
CA THR A 132 -15.23 5.20 -2.69
C THR A 132 -14.09 5.02 -3.67
N VAL A 133 -14.27 4.13 -4.65
CA VAL A 133 -13.28 3.91 -5.72
C VAL A 133 -13.02 5.19 -6.52
N ASP A 134 -14.06 5.96 -6.81
CA ASP A 134 -13.97 7.21 -7.59
C ASP A 134 -13.14 8.29 -6.87
N GLU A 135 -13.18 8.32 -5.54
CA GLU A 135 -12.42 9.28 -4.74
C GLU A 135 -10.91 8.98 -4.74
N LEU A 136 -10.50 7.71 -4.87
CA LEU A 136 -9.10 7.27 -4.72
C LEU A 136 -8.11 8.08 -5.56
N ALA A 137 -8.44 8.34 -6.82
CA ALA A 137 -7.55 9.03 -7.75
C ALA A 137 -7.31 10.51 -7.40
N SER A 138 -8.19 11.09 -6.58
CA SER A 138 -8.09 12.48 -6.11
C SER A 138 -7.40 12.63 -4.75
N LEU A 139 -7.15 11.52 -4.05
CA LEU A 139 -6.55 11.53 -2.73
C LEU A 139 -5.02 11.59 -2.83
N PRO A 140 -4.35 12.16 -1.81
CA PRO A 140 -2.90 12.12 -1.72
C PRO A 140 -2.40 10.66 -1.78
N PRO A 141 -1.40 10.31 -2.61
CA PRO A 141 -0.99 8.94 -2.86
C PRO A 141 -0.70 8.13 -1.60
N LEU A 142 -0.01 8.73 -0.64
CA LEU A 142 0.42 8.09 0.62
C LEU A 142 -0.56 8.30 1.77
N ARG A 143 -1.80 8.73 1.49
CA ARG A 143 -2.85 8.75 2.50
C ARG A 143 -3.35 7.31 2.74
N PRO A 144 -3.37 6.82 3.99
CA PRO A 144 -3.99 5.54 4.30
C PRO A 144 -5.51 5.64 4.12
N VAL A 145 -6.10 4.69 3.41
CA VAL A 145 -7.53 4.65 3.09
C VAL A 145 -8.08 3.24 3.19
N ARG A 146 -9.39 3.13 3.39
CA ARG A 146 -10.13 1.88 3.29
C ARG A 146 -11.12 1.94 2.15
N VAL A 147 -11.21 0.88 1.37
CA VAL A 147 -12.23 0.71 0.34
C VAL A 147 -12.94 -0.63 0.55
N VAL A 148 -14.25 -0.61 0.41
CA VAL A 148 -15.08 -1.82 0.41
C VAL A 148 -15.50 -2.09 -1.02
N ILE A 149 -15.13 -3.26 -1.54
CA ILE A 149 -15.52 -3.71 -2.89
C ILE A 149 -16.48 -4.87 -2.75
N ASN A 150 -17.64 -4.77 -3.39
CA ASN A 150 -18.59 -5.87 -3.50
C ASN A 150 -18.19 -6.75 -4.69
N LEU A 151 -18.12 -8.05 -4.46
CA LEU A 151 -17.82 -9.04 -5.50
C LEU A 151 -19.13 -9.64 -6.03
N ILE A 152 -19.21 -9.77 -7.35
CA ILE A 152 -20.37 -10.31 -8.05
C ILE A 152 -20.15 -11.78 -8.41
N ASN A 153 -18.93 -12.13 -8.85
CA ASN A 153 -18.62 -13.42 -9.47
C ASN A 153 -17.56 -14.21 -8.69
N ALA A 154 -16.58 -13.53 -8.11
CA ALA A 154 -15.42 -14.16 -7.49
C ALA A 154 -15.65 -14.48 -6.01
N ASP A 155 -14.99 -15.56 -5.53
CA ASP A 155 -14.94 -15.85 -4.09
C ASP A 155 -13.96 -14.92 -3.37
N ALA A 156 -14.40 -14.28 -2.29
CA ALA A 156 -13.61 -13.30 -1.53
C ALA A 156 -12.35 -13.89 -0.88
N ASN A 157 -12.34 -15.18 -0.51
CA ASN A 157 -11.12 -15.81 0.01
C ASN A 157 -10.11 -16.08 -1.10
N ALA A 158 -10.58 -16.47 -2.29
CA ALA A 158 -9.73 -16.63 -3.47
C ALA A 158 -9.11 -15.28 -3.88
N VAL A 159 -9.91 -14.21 -3.92
CA VAL A 159 -9.43 -12.85 -4.21
C VAL A 159 -8.42 -12.39 -3.16
N ARG A 160 -8.69 -12.57 -1.86
CA ARG A 160 -7.70 -12.29 -0.81
C ARG A 160 -6.39 -13.04 -1.05
N GLY A 161 -6.46 -14.34 -1.35
CA GLY A 161 -5.28 -15.18 -1.58
C GLY A 161 -4.39 -14.69 -2.73
N ALA A 162 -5.00 -14.15 -3.79
CA ALA A 162 -4.29 -13.55 -4.92
C ALA A 162 -3.65 -12.19 -4.58
N LEU A 163 -4.31 -11.38 -3.74
CA LEU A 163 -3.92 -9.99 -3.49
C LEU A 163 -3.05 -9.77 -2.25
N GLN A 164 -3.00 -10.72 -1.31
CA GLN A 164 -2.32 -10.54 -0.01
C GLN A 164 -0.83 -10.16 -0.10
N ASN A 165 -0.16 -10.47 -1.22
CA ASN A 165 1.25 -10.14 -1.46
C ASN A 165 1.45 -8.83 -2.25
N LEU A 166 0.35 -8.20 -2.70
CA LEU A 166 0.35 -6.94 -3.44
C LEU A 166 0.03 -5.74 -2.52
N THR A 167 -0.29 -6.00 -1.25
CA THR A 167 -0.32 -4.93 -0.25
C THR A 167 1.09 -4.41 -0.01
N THR A 168 1.19 -3.15 0.42
CA THR A 168 2.48 -2.60 0.77
C THR A 168 3.07 -3.38 1.93
N ARG A 169 4.39 -3.63 1.86
CA ARG A 169 5.16 -4.33 2.91
C ARG A 169 5.03 -3.68 4.29
N GLN A 170 4.52 -2.45 4.34
CA GLN A 170 4.35 -1.63 5.54
C GLN A 170 3.11 -2.02 6.37
N GLY A 171 2.23 -2.89 5.85
CA GLY A 171 1.13 -3.48 6.64
C GLY A 171 -0.27 -3.23 6.08
N GLY A 172 -0.41 -3.10 4.75
CA GLY A 172 -1.73 -3.09 4.12
C GLY A 172 -2.50 -4.40 4.36
N MET A 173 -3.83 -4.31 4.30
CA MET A 173 -4.75 -5.38 4.67
C MET A 173 -5.74 -5.65 3.55
N VAL A 174 -6.00 -6.93 3.26
CA VAL A 174 -7.10 -7.38 2.40
C VAL A 174 -7.88 -8.44 3.15
N ASN A 175 -9.13 -8.17 3.49
CA ASN A 175 -9.95 -9.08 4.27
C ASN A 175 -11.31 -9.32 3.63
N PRO A 176 -11.74 -10.59 3.48
CA PRO A 176 -13.10 -10.90 3.08
C PRO A 176 -14.07 -10.47 4.17
N VAL A 177 -15.23 -9.99 3.76
CA VAL A 177 -16.36 -9.66 4.62
C VAL A 177 -17.61 -10.31 4.06
N SER A 178 -18.33 -11.02 4.92
CA SER A 178 -19.61 -11.59 4.56
C SER A 178 -20.64 -10.48 4.47
N GLY A 179 -21.20 -10.27 3.28
CA GLY A 179 -22.30 -9.34 3.06
C GLY A 179 -23.65 -9.91 3.51
N ARG A 180 -24.72 -9.22 3.14
CA ARG A 180 -26.10 -9.69 3.38
C ARG A 180 -26.50 -10.69 2.29
N GLY A 181 -26.75 -11.96 2.65
CA GLY A 181 -27.09 -13.02 1.70
C GLY A 181 -25.87 -13.74 1.14
N SER A 182 -25.86 -14.07 -0.15
CA SER A 182 -24.72 -14.70 -0.84
C SER A 182 -23.69 -13.70 -1.36
N ALA A 183 -23.95 -12.39 -1.23
CA ALA A 183 -23.03 -11.35 -1.66
C ALA A 183 -21.78 -11.36 -0.77
N GLN A 184 -20.62 -11.45 -1.41
CA GLN A 184 -19.32 -11.38 -0.74
C GLN A 184 -18.68 -10.03 -1.03
N SER A 185 -17.94 -9.51 -0.06
CA SER A 185 -17.20 -8.25 -0.22
C SER A 185 -15.78 -8.44 0.27
N ILE A 186 -14.89 -7.56 -0.15
CA ILE A 186 -13.54 -7.44 0.40
C ILE A 186 -13.34 -6.01 0.92
N ILE A 187 -12.71 -5.90 2.08
CA ILE A 187 -12.20 -4.63 2.59
C ILE A 187 -10.71 -4.61 2.31
N ILE A 188 -10.28 -3.57 1.60
CA ILE A 188 -8.88 -3.30 1.33
C ILE A 188 -8.50 -2.05 2.11
N CYS A 189 -7.38 -2.12 2.82
CA CYS A 189 -6.77 -0.97 3.44
C CYS A 189 -5.30 -0.88 3.08
N ASP A 190 -4.89 0.26 2.52
CA ASP A 190 -3.50 0.56 2.21
C ASP A 190 -3.37 2.07 1.92
N TYR A 191 -2.22 2.50 1.38
CA TYR A 191 -2.10 3.80 0.75
C TYR A 191 -2.99 3.92 -0.49
N ALA A 192 -3.55 5.12 -0.71
CA ALA A 192 -4.47 5.39 -1.81
C ALA A 192 -3.95 4.93 -3.18
N PHE A 193 -2.66 5.17 -3.48
CA PHE A 193 -2.07 4.72 -4.74
C PHE A 193 -2.09 3.18 -4.89
N ASN A 194 -1.83 2.46 -3.80
CA ASN A 194 -1.77 1.00 -3.85
C ASN A 194 -3.18 0.40 -3.88
N VAL A 195 -4.12 0.96 -3.12
CA VAL A 195 -5.53 0.57 -3.19
C VAL A 195 -6.08 0.75 -4.60
N LEU A 196 -5.73 1.85 -5.28
CA LEU A 196 -6.14 2.09 -6.66
C LEU A 196 -5.65 0.99 -7.62
N GLU A 197 -4.40 0.53 -7.48
CA GLU A 197 -3.87 -0.58 -8.28
C GLU A 197 -4.54 -1.91 -7.94
N ILE A 198 -4.75 -2.19 -6.64
CA ILE A 198 -5.44 -3.40 -6.19
C ILE A 198 -6.88 -3.46 -6.73
N VAL A 199 -7.61 -2.33 -6.72
CA VAL A 199 -8.98 -2.25 -7.25
C VAL A 199 -9.03 -2.69 -8.71
N LYS A 200 -8.11 -2.23 -9.55
CA LYS A 200 -8.06 -2.64 -10.98
C LYS A 200 -7.86 -4.14 -11.14
N ILE A 201 -7.07 -4.76 -10.27
CA ILE A 201 -6.86 -6.20 -10.28
C ILE A 201 -8.12 -6.92 -9.79
N VAL A 202 -8.79 -6.42 -8.75
CA VAL A 202 -10.06 -6.96 -8.27
C VAL A 202 -11.11 -6.95 -9.38
N GLU A 203 -11.23 -5.85 -10.14
CA GLU A 203 -12.16 -5.75 -11.27
C GLU A 203 -11.89 -6.84 -12.33
N GLN A 204 -10.62 -7.18 -12.57
CA GLN A 204 -10.26 -8.27 -13.49
C GLN A 204 -10.55 -9.66 -12.91
N LEU A 205 -10.33 -9.84 -11.60
CA LEU A 205 -10.59 -11.11 -10.92
C LEU A 205 -12.09 -11.38 -10.71
N ASP A 206 -12.88 -10.32 -10.51
CA ASP A 206 -14.34 -10.37 -10.36
C ASP A 206 -15.07 -10.20 -11.69
N ALA A 207 -14.35 -10.12 -12.81
CA ALA A 207 -14.96 -10.25 -14.11
C ALA A 207 -15.72 -11.59 -14.19
N PRO A 208 -16.86 -11.66 -14.89
CA PRO A 208 -17.59 -12.91 -15.04
C PRO A 208 -16.67 -13.97 -15.65
N SER A 209 -16.18 -14.90 -14.82
CA SER A 209 -15.68 -16.18 -15.31
C SER A 209 -16.92 -17.00 -15.64
N GLY A 210 -17.55 -16.63 -16.76
CA GLY A 210 -18.82 -17.19 -17.18
C GLY A 210 -18.65 -18.68 -17.36
N ASN A 211 -19.06 -19.48 -16.37
CA ASN A 211 -19.43 -20.86 -16.63
C ASN A 211 -20.72 -20.80 -17.44
N GLU A 212 -20.57 -20.64 -18.75
CA GLU A 212 -21.68 -20.62 -19.68
C GLU A 212 -22.11 -22.04 -19.93
N SER A 213 -23.41 -22.28 -19.87
CA SER A 213 -23.98 -23.56 -20.29
C SER A 213 -24.54 -23.41 -21.70
N HIS A 214 -23.91 -24.08 -22.65
CA HIS A 214 -24.28 -24.02 -24.05
C HIS A 214 -24.72 -25.41 -24.54
N VAL A 215 -25.89 -25.48 -25.18
CA VAL A 215 -26.43 -26.72 -25.73
C VAL A 215 -26.22 -26.73 -27.23
N VAL A 216 -25.40 -27.65 -27.71
CA VAL A 216 -25.11 -27.85 -29.14
C VAL A 216 -25.93 -29.02 -29.65
N LYS A 217 -26.93 -28.74 -30.49
CA LYS A 217 -27.74 -29.78 -31.13
C LYS A 217 -27.07 -30.28 -32.41
N LEU A 218 -26.87 -31.59 -32.52
CA LEU A 218 -26.24 -32.21 -33.67
C LEU A 218 -27.26 -32.47 -34.79
N LYS A 219 -26.77 -32.49 -36.04
CA LYS A 219 -27.59 -32.70 -37.24
C LYS A 219 -27.20 -33.94 -38.04
N ASN A 220 -25.91 -34.30 -38.07
CA ASN A 220 -25.39 -35.34 -38.95
C ASN A 220 -24.84 -36.56 -38.18
N ARG A 221 -24.45 -36.38 -36.92
CA ARG A 221 -23.88 -37.43 -36.06
C ARG A 221 -24.59 -37.53 -34.71
N LYS A 222 -24.49 -38.70 -34.07
CA LYS A 222 -24.98 -38.92 -32.70
C LYS A 222 -24.05 -38.32 -31.66
N ALA A 223 -24.62 -37.80 -30.58
CA ALA A 223 -23.84 -37.19 -29.49
C ALA A 223 -22.87 -38.18 -28.83
N GLU A 224 -23.29 -39.44 -28.71
CA GLU A 224 -22.50 -40.53 -28.13
C GLU A 224 -21.22 -40.82 -28.93
N GLU A 225 -21.26 -40.69 -30.26
CA GLU A 225 -20.10 -40.93 -31.13
C GLU A 225 -19.03 -39.85 -30.99
N LEU A 226 -19.44 -38.61 -30.70
CA LEU A 226 -18.53 -37.46 -30.61
C LEU A 226 -17.97 -37.26 -29.19
N LEU A 227 -18.55 -37.90 -28.17
CA LEU A 227 -18.22 -37.65 -26.76
C LEU A 227 -16.72 -37.69 -26.47
N THR A 228 -16.04 -38.76 -26.88
CA THR A 228 -14.63 -38.96 -26.55
C THR A 228 -13.75 -37.86 -27.15
N VAL A 229 -14.01 -37.48 -28.41
CA VAL A 229 -13.23 -36.45 -29.10
C VAL A 229 -13.53 -35.06 -28.51
N VAL A 230 -14.80 -34.79 -28.22
CA VAL A 230 -15.24 -33.51 -27.63
C VAL A 230 -14.69 -33.35 -26.22
N SER A 231 -14.69 -34.40 -25.40
CA SER A 231 -14.10 -34.37 -24.05
C SER A 231 -12.58 -34.12 -24.09
N ILE A 232 -11.87 -34.64 -25.09
CA ILE A 232 -10.44 -34.33 -25.29
C ILE A 232 -10.26 -32.87 -25.68
N ALA A 233 -11.08 -32.36 -26.60
CA ALA A 233 -11.03 -30.96 -27.04
C ALA A 233 -11.42 -29.97 -25.93
N ALA A 234 -12.34 -30.37 -25.04
CA ALA A 234 -12.83 -29.61 -23.89
C ALA A 234 -11.80 -29.52 -22.74
N GLY A 235 -10.94 -30.52 -22.59
CA GLY A 235 -9.92 -30.53 -21.53
C GLY A 235 -10.54 -30.53 -20.13
N LYS A 236 -9.88 -29.89 -19.16
CA LYS A 236 -10.34 -29.83 -17.76
C LYS A 236 -11.26 -28.65 -17.45
N LEU A 237 -11.31 -27.67 -18.35
CA LEU A 237 -12.00 -26.40 -18.10
C LEU A 237 -13.47 -26.43 -18.51
N VAL A 238 -13.86 -27.34 -19.41
CA VAL A 238 -15.24 -27.49 -19.89
C VAL A 238 -15.77 -28.87 -19.54
N SER A 239 -16.87 -28.89 -18.78
CA SER A 239 -17.67 -30.08 -18.52
C SER A 239 -18.50 -30.40 -19.77
N VAL A 240 -18.54 -31.68 -20.15
CA VAL A 240 -19.27 -32.17 -21.31
C VAL A 240 -20.31 -33.19 -20.85
N GLY A 241 -21.58 -32.91 -21.15
CA GLY A 241 -22.72 -33.79 -20.94
C GLY A 241 -23.41 -34.14 -22.25
N ILE A 242 -24.19 -35.22 -22.25
CA ILE A 242 -25.01 -35.62 -23.40
C ILE A 242 -26.47 -35.64 -22.99
N ASP A 243 -27.31 -35.07 -23.84
CA ASP A 243 -28.74 -35.37 -23.87
C ASP A 243 -29.04 -36.31 -25.04
N ALA A 244 -29.11 -37.61 -24.74
CA ALA A 244 -29.35 -38.66 -25.72
C ALA A 244 -30.77 -38.61 -26.30
N GLY A 245 -31.72 -37.96 -25.62
CA GLY A 245 -33.09 -37.81 -26.12
C GLY A 245 -33.20 -36.82 -27.28
N THR A 246 -32.27 -35.85 -27.37
CA THR A 246 -32.29 -34.80 -28.39
C THR A 246 -31.07 -34.80 -29.32
N ASP A 247 -30.17 -35.78 -29.17
CA ASP A 247 -28.85 -35.84 -29.82
C ASP A 247 -28.08 -34.51 -29.65
N SER A 248 -28.05 -34.01 -28.42
CA SER A 248 -27.37 -32.75 -28.08
C SER A 248 -26.22 -32.96 -27.12
N ILE A 249 -25.19 -32.12 -27.24
CA ILE A 249 -24.07 -32.04 -26.30
C ILE A 249 -24.23 -30.77 -25.48
N VAL A 250 -24.15 -30.91 -24.15
CA VAL A 250 -24.18 -29.80 -23.21
C VAL A 250 -22.75 -29.49 -22.79
N LEU A 251 -22.32 -28.25 -22.98
CA LEU A 251 -21.03 -27.74 -22.55
C LEU A 251 -21.24 -26.79 -21.37
N SER A 252 -20.41 -26.90 -20.33
CA SER A 252 -20.42 -25.98 -19.20
C SER A 252 -19.01 -25.64 -18.76
N GLY A 253 -18.62 -24.37 -18.81
CA GLY A 253 -17.27 -23.92 -18.48
C GLY A 253 -17.04 -22.47 -18.92
N PRO A 254 -15.81 -21.95 -18.82
CA PRO A 254 -15.46 -20.59 -19.28
C PRO A 254 -15.98 -20.33 -20.70
N GLY A 255 -16.70 -19.22 -20.91
CA GLY A 255 -17.41 -18.94 -22.16
C GLY A 255 -16.50 -18.96 -23.41
N ASP A 256 -15.27 -18.48 -23.30
CA ASP A 256 -14.26 -18.53 -24.36
C ASP A 256 -13.87 -19.98 -24.73
N GLU A 257 -13.73 -20.85 -23.74
CA GLU A 257 -13.48 -22.27 -23.94
C GLU A 257 -14.72 -23.01 -24.47
N VAL A 258 -15.91 -22.69 -23.97
CA VAL A 258 -17.18 -23.24 -24.47
C VAL A 258 -17.39 -22.90 -25.94
N ASP A 259 -17.13 -21.64 -26.35
CA ASP A 259 -17.18 -21.20 -27.73
C ASP A 259 -16.17 -21.92 -28.63
N ARG A 260 -14.94 -22.10 -28.12
CA ARG A 260 -13.89 -22.84 -28.84
C ARG A 260 -14.31 -24.29 -29.08
N VAL A 261 -14.83 -24.97 -28.05
CA VAL A 261 -15.28 -26.36 -28.15
C VAL A 261 -16.52 -26.50 -29.02
N SER A 262 -17.46 -25.55 -28.95
CA SER A 262 -18.65 -25.52 -29.82
C SER A 262 -18.28 -25.47 -31.32
N LYS A 263 -17.27 -24.67 -31.69
CA LYS A 263 -16.73 -24.64 -33.07
C LYS A 263 -16.10 -25.97 -33.49
N VAL A 264 -15.43 -26.67 -32.58
CA VAL A 264 -14.89 -28.02 -32.85
C VAL A 264 -16.03 -29.01 -33.10
N ILE A 265 -17.09 -29.00 -32.28
CA ILE A 265 -18.27 -29.85 -32.49
C ILE A 265 -18.88 -29.59 -33.86
N ALA A 266 -19.06 -28.32 -34.25
CA ALA A 266 -19.60 -27.95 -35.55
C ALA A 266 -18.75 -28.45 -36.74
N ALA A 267 -17.42 -28.48 -36.58
CA ALA A 267 -16.50 -29.04 -37.60
C ALA A 267 -16.54 -30.57 -37.67
N LEU A 268 -16.85 -31.25 -36.56
CA LEU A 268 -16.99 -32.71 -36.49
C LEU A 268 -18.36 -33.20 -36.96
N ASP A 269 -19.42 -32.41 -36.80
CA ASP A 269 -20.80 -32.70 -37.23
C ASP A 269 -21.01 -32.47 -38.73
N VAL A 270 -20.13 -33.01 -39.57
CA VAL A 270 -20.21 -32.97 -41.03
C VAL A 270 -20.76 -34.29 -41.60
N GLN A 271 -21.55 -34.18 -42.66
CA GLN A 271 -22.11 -35.32 -43.37
C GLN A 271 -20.98 -36.07 -44.09
N GLN A 272 -20.81 -37.37 -43.80
CA GLN A 272 -19.83 -38.18 -44.52
C GLN A 272 -20.31 -38.40 -45.97
N PRO A 273 -19.43 -38.22 -46.98
CA PRO A 273 -19.77 -38.61 -48.35
C PRO A 273 -20.03 -40.12 -48.38
N LYS A 274 -21.14 -40.50 -49.01
CA LYS A 274 -21.57 -41.89 -49.21
C LYS A 274 -20.56 -42.68 -50.03
#